data_AF-A0A2N9G9V3-F1
#
_entry.id   AF-A0A2N9G9V3-F1
#
_cell.length_a   1.000
_cell.length_b   1.000
_cell.length_c   1.000
_cell.angle_alpha   90.00
_cell.angle_beta   90.00
_cell.angle_gamma   90.00
#
_symmetry.space_group_name_H-M   'P 1'
#
loop_
_entity.id
_entity.type
_entity.pdbx_description
1 polymer ?
#
loop_
_entity_poly.entity_id
_entity_poly.type
_entity_poly.pdbx_seq_one_letter_code
_entity_poly.pdbx_strand_id
1 'polypeptide(L)'
;MSNIINNKVECFMFFLFALSYALSDKFVDGRRIGTITNKVLVKPKGTIRTIEGEDGDIIDCVDIYQQPAFDHPLLKNHTIEMKPSSIPSGPKVNSFPAERFQNWHKNGECPEGTIPIRRTQEDEYPRATHLTPPRTHLNHSLYEDNNHEHAIVTFGGGEFYGAHASLNVWNPVVYNGDFSIAQIWVISGPTELLNTVEAGWRVSSPGQQTRFFTFWTSDGYKRTGCYDLGCPGFVQVNHRFAVGSPIQPVSSYNEKQFEIGITIYKNNGNWWLQVQDQVLGYWPGSIFTSLASSATRINWGGEVYNSEPGGHHTSTQMGSGHFANEGYGKASYFKNIQYIDIGGKFRDAEGEELVPYATRPFCYDVEVENNKSGGFGTHFYFGGPGYSELCAT
;
A
#
# COMPACT_ATOMS: atom_id res chain seq x y z
N MET A 1 -49.57 64.20 -13.46
CA MET A 1 -50.36 63.21 -12.70
C MET A 1 -49.98 61.80 -13.15
N SER A 2 -48.69 61.44 -13.06
CA SER A 2 -48.15 60.18 -13.62
C SER A 2 -47.06 59.53 -12.75
N ASN A 3 -46.96 59.91 -11.47
CA ASN A 3 -45.98 59.35 -10.52
C ASN A 3 -46.64 58.71 -9.28
N ILE A 4 -47.96 58.45 -9.31
CA ILE A 4 -48.69 57.78 -8.21
C ILE A 4 -49.21 56.38 -8.62
N ILE A 5 -49.10 56.02 -9.91
CA ILE A 5 -49.60 54.74 -10.42
C ILE A 5 -48.53 53.63 -10.39
N ASN A 6 -47.23 53.96 -10.49
CA ASN A 6 -46.17 52.94 -10.45
C ASN A 6 -45.90 52.35 -9.04
N ASN A 7 -46.14 53.08 -7.96
CA ASN A 7 -45.95 52.56 -6.60
C ASN A 7 -47.04 51.55 -6.16
N LYS A 8 -48.19 51.49 -6.85
CA LYS A 8 -49.24 50.50 -6.52
C LYS A 8 -49.04 49.15 -7.21
N VAL A 9 -48.34 49.12 -8.35
CA VAL A 9 -48.05 47.88 -9.08
C VAL A 9 -46.87 47.14 -8.45
N GLU A 10 -45.86 47.86 -7.98
CA GLU A 10 -44.71 47.25 -7.28
C GLU A 10 -45.12 46.64 -5.92
N CYS A 11 -45.95 47.32 -5.11
CA CYS A 11 -46.45 46.73 -3.85
C CYS A 11 -47.31 45.47 -4.05
N PHE A 12 -48.04 45.35 -5.16
CA PHE A 12 -48.89 44.19 -5.43
C PHE A 12 -48.08 42.95 -5.86
N MET A 13 -46.96 43.17 -6.57
CA MET A 13 -46.03 42.10 -6.95
C MET A 13 -45.23 41.56 -5.76
N PHE A 14 -44.86 42.43 -4.81
CA PHE A 14 -44.22 41.98 -3.56
C PHE A 14 -45.18 41.17 -2.66
N PHE A 15 -46.48 41.48 -2.64
CA PHE A 15 -47.46 40.72 -1.88
C PHE A 15 -47.73 39.32 -2.47
N LEU A 16 -47.67 39.17 -3.80
CA LEU A 16 -47.82 37.87 -4.46
C LEU A 16 -46.58 36.97 -4.30
N PHE A 17 -45.37 37.55 -4.25
CA PHE A 17 -44.17 36.79 -3.91
C PHE A 17 -44.08 36.44 -2.42
N ALA A 18 -44.60 37.27 -1.52
CA ALA A 18 -44.64 36.93 -0.09
C ALA A 18 -45.66 35.81 0.22
N LEU A 19 -46.77 35.72 -0.53
CA LEU A 19 -47.75 34.64 -0.37
C LEU A 19 -47.29 33.29 -0.92
N SER A 20 -46.37 33.25 -1.89
CA SER A 20 -45.77 31.98 -2.33
C SER A 20 -44.77 31.41 -1.33
N TYR A 21 -44.21 32.25 -0.47
CA TYR A 21 -43.36 31.84 0.66
C TYR A 21 -44.14 31.48 1.94
N ALA A 22 -45.43 31.83 2.04
CA ALA A 22 -46.25 31.62 3.23
C ALA A 22 -47.28 30.46 3.13
N LEU A 23 -47.31 29.71 2.02
CA LEU A 23 -48.26 28.61 1.79
C LEU A 23 -47.63 27.26 1.41
N SER A 24 -46.33 27.04 1.63
CA SER A 24 -45.74 25.69 1.52
C SER A 24 -45.68 24.93 2.85
N ASP A 25 -46.14 25.52 3.96
CA ASP A 25 -46.39 24.80 5.20
C ASP A 25 -47.66 23.93 5.07
N LYS A 26 -47.47 22.69 4.60
CA LYS A 26 -48.06 21.49 5.21
C LYS A 26 -47.57 20.18 4.55
N PHE A 27 -47.01 19.34 5.42
CA PHE A 27 -46.95 17.88 5.35
C PHE A 27 -46.11 17.22 4.26
N VAL A 28 -44.83 17.02 4.58
CA VAL A 28 -44.18 15.73 4.30
C VAL A 28 -43.77 15.14 5.65
N ASP A 29 -44.37 13.98 5.97
CA ASP A 29 -44.00 13.11 7.07
C ASP A 29 -42.58 12.57 6.81
N GLY A 30 -41.58 13.37 7.18
CA GLY A 30 -40.18 13.00 7.14
C GLY A 30 -39.84 12.33 8.44
N ARG A 31 -39.98 10.99 8.49
CA ARG A 31 -39.24 10.15 9.43
C ARG A 31 -37.85 10.76 9.64
N ARG A 32 -37.46 10.94 10.91
CA ARG A 32 -36.04 11.06 11.28
C ARG A 32 -35.30 9.94 10.55
N ILE A 33 -34.68 10.24 9.40
CA ILE A 33 -33.65 9.41 8.83
C ILE A 33 -32.49 9.66 9.76
N GLY A 34 -32.40 8.85 10.82
CA GLY A 34 -31.13 8.60 11.44
C GLY A 34 -30.26 8.02 10.33
N THR A 35 -29.39 8.83 9.74
CA THR A 35 -28.24 8.33 8.97
C THR A 35 -27.21 7.80 9.96
N ILE A 36 -27.63 6.80 10.74
CA ILE A 36 -26.75 5.73 11.14
C ILE A 36 -27.07 4.63 10.13
N THR A 37 -26.53 4.77 8.90
CA THR A 37 -26.23 3.55 8.17
C THR A 37 -25.17 2.84 9.01
N ASN A 38 -25.61 1.97 9.92
CA ASN A 38 -24.78 0.87 10.39
C ASN A 38 -24.48 0.02 9.15
N LYS A 39 -23.55 0.52 8.31
CA LYS A 39 -23.02 -0.21 7.17
C LYS A 39 -22.29 -1.39 7.79
N VAL A 40 -22.91 -2.56 7.72
CA VAL A 40 -22.39 -3.77 8.35
C VAL A 40 -21.15 -4.17 7.58
N LEU A 41 -19.97 -3.90 8.15
CA LEU A 41 -18.72 -4.44 7.65
C LEU A 41 -18.85 -5.98 7.56
N VAL A 42 -18.62 -6.54 6.37
CA VAL A 42 -18.85 -7.96 6.12
C VAL A 42 -17.80 -8.79 6.85
N LYS A 43 -18.24 -9.58 7.83
CA LYS A 43 -17.39 -10.52 8.56
C LYS A 43 -16.97 -11.67 7.64
N PRO A 44 -15.67 -11.98 7.50
CA PRO A 44 -15.22 -13.08 6.67
C PRO A 44 -15.81 -14.43 7.09
N LYS A 45 -16.10 -15.28 6.11
CA LYS A 45 -16.51 -16.66 6.36
C LYS A 45 -15.41 -17.41 7.12
N GLY A 46 -15.79 -18.29 8.03
CA GLY A 46 -14.82 -19.08 8.81
C GLY A 46 -14.18 -18.31 9.97
N THR A 47 -14.67 -17.11 10.31
CA THR A 47 -14.18 -16.38 11.47
C THR A 47 -14.51 -17.13 12.77
N ILE A 48 -13.47 -17.49 13.51
CA ILE A 48 -13.53 -18.17 14.81
C ILE A 48 -13.57 -17.17 15.96
N ARG A 49 -12.82 -16.08 15.85
CA ARG A 49 -12.70 -15.03 16.86
C ARG A 49 -12.61 -13.66 16.21
N THR A 50 -13.14 -12.63 16.87
CA THR A 50 -12.97 -11.23 16.47
C THR A 50 -12.26 -10.48 17.60
N ILE A 51 -11.33 -9.60 17.24
CA ILE A 51 -10.58 -8.73 18.15
C ILE A 51 -10.79 -7.29 17.67
N GLU A 52 -11.24 -6.41 18.55
CA GLU A 52 -11.33 -4.98 18.27
C GLU A 52 -10.03 -4.33 18.75
N GLY A 53 -9.29 -3.67 17.86
CA GLY A 53 -8.07 -2.96 18.19
C GLY A 53 -8.34 -1.58 18.79
N GLU A 54 -7.39 -1.06 19.57
CA GLU A 54 -7.46 0.32 20.10
C GLU A 54 -7.41 1.39 19.00
N ASP A 55 -6.90 1.02 17.83
CA ASP A 55 -6.82 1.81 16.60
C ASP A 55 -8.16 1.88 15.82
N GLY A 56 -9.20 1.21 16.30
CA GLY A 56 -10.51 1.14 15.65
C GLY A 56 -10.61 0.09 14.55
N ASP A 57 -9.52 -0.64 14.28
CA ASP A 57 -9.54 -1.77 13.36
C ASP A 57 -10.19 -2.99 14.01
N ILE A 58 -10.83 -3.81 13.19
CA ILE A 58 -11.40 -5.09 13.62
C ILE A 58 -10.62 -6.21 12.93
N ILE A 59 -10.03 -7.08 13.73
CA ILE A 59 -9.29 -8.26 13.27
C ILE A 59 -10.17 -9.50 13.46
N ASP A 60 -10.48 -10.17 12.36
CA ASP A 60 -11.17 -11.45 12.35
C ASP A 60 -10.15 -12.58 12.20
N CYS A 61 -10.07 -13.45 13.22
CA CYS A 61 -9.27 -14.66 13.19
C CYS A 61 -10.04 -15.73 12.41
N VAL A 62 -9.63 -15.97 11.17
CA VAL A 62 -10.29 -16.88 10.23
C VAL A 62 -9.58 -18.21 10.20
N ASP A 63 -10.33 -19.31 10.20
CA ASP A 63 -9.79 -20.66 10.00
C ASP A 63 -8.85 -20.69 8.79
N ILE A 64 -7.65 -21.23 8.97
CA ILE A 64 -6.60 -21.20 7.95
C ILE A 64 -7.04 -21.84 6.62
N TYR A 65 -7.97 -22.80 6.64
CA TYR A 65 -8.50 -23.45 5.44
C TYR A 65 -9.65 -22.67 4.77
N GLN A 66 -10.15 -21.61 5.40
CA GLN A 66 -11.23 -20.75 4.89
C GLN A 66 -10.72 -19.37 4.49
N GLN A 67 -9.40 -19.17 4.42
CA GLN A 67 -8.80 -17.91 3.99
C GLN A 67 -9.08 -17.60 2.49
N PRO A 68 -9.10 -16.31 2.09
CA PRO A 68 -9.41 -15.89 0.72
C PRO A 68 -8.52 -16.53 -0.35
N ALA A 69 -7.28 -16.92 -0.03
CA ALA A 69 -6.34 -17.52 -0.97
C ALA A 69 -6.95 -18.64 -1.83
N PHE A 70 -7.83 -19.46 -1.25
CA PHE A 70 -8.39 -20.66 -1.89
C PHE A 70 -9.57 -20.39 -2.81
N ASP A 71 -10.05 -19.15 -2.89
CA ASP A 71 -10.99 -18.75 -3.94
C ASP A 71 -10.28 -18.63 -5.31
N HIS A 72 -8.93 -18.67 -5.33
CA HIS A 72 -8.15 -18.67 -6.56
C HIS A 72 -8.36 -20.00 -7.30
N PRO A 73 -8.71 -20.01 -8.60
CA PRO A 73 -9.03 -21.23 -9.34
C PRO A 73 -7.94 -22.30 -9.30
N LEU A 74 -6.66 -21.89 -9.27
CA LEU A 74 -5.50 -22.79 -9.21
C LEU A 74 -5.18 -23.31 -7.80
N LEU A 75 -5.82 -22.78 -6.75
CA LEU A 75 -5.50 -23.10 -5.35
C LEU A 75 -6.59 -23.87 -4.59
N LYS A 76 -7.68 -24.28 -5.27
CA LYS A 76 -8.82 -24.97 -4.61
C LYS A 76 -8.46 -26.23 -3.82
N ASN A 77 -7.43 -26.96 -4.24
CA ASN A 77 -6.92 -28.18 -3.60
C ASN A 77 -5.48 -28.02 -3.13
N HIS A 78 -5.05 -26.78 -2.88
CA HIS A 78 -3.68 -26.49 -2.49
C HIS A 78 -3.37 -27.07 -1.11
N THR A 79 -2.21 -27.69 -0.96
CA THR A 79 -1.72 -28.16 0.34
C THR A 79 -0.93 -27.02 0.98
N ILE A 80 -1.36 -26.61 2.17
CA ILE A 80 -0.72 -25.52 2.90
C ILE A 80 0.65 -25.98 3.40
N GLU A 81 1.70 -25.27 2.98
CA GLU A 81 3.03 -25.36 3.55
C GLU A 81 3.06 -24.44 4.78
N MET A 82 3.10 -25.00 5.99
CA MET A 82 3.06 -24.19 7.22
C MET A 82 4.37 -23.44 7.50
N LYS A 83 5.47 -23.86 6.86
CA LYS A 83 6.78 -23.24 6.96
C LYS A 83 7.62 -23.56 5.72
N PRO A 84 8.57 -22.69 5.34
CA PRO A 84 9.56 -23.00 4.31
C PRO A 84 10.47 -24.15 4.77
N SER A 85 11.09 -24.85 3.81
CA SER A 85 12.08 -25.90 4.10
C SER A 85 13.37 -25.34 4.71
N SER A 86 13.71 -24.11 4.33
CA SER A 86 14.81 -23.34 4.90
C SER A 86 14.44 -21.86 4.90
N ILE A 87 14.69 -21.20 6.02
CA ILE A 87 14.68 -19.73 6.07
C ILE A 87 16.08 -19.28 5.68
N PRO A 88 16.23 -18.44 4.64
CA PRO A 88 17.52 -17.85 4.30
C PRO A 88 18.15 -17.26 5.56
N SER A 89 19.41 -17.60 5.86
CA SER A 89 20.12 -17.06 7.03
C SER A 89 20.42 -15.59 6.78
N GLY A 90 19.45 -14.73 7.09
CA GLY A 90 19.53 -13.29 6.85
C GLY A 90 20.27 -12.55 7.94
N PRO A 91 20.51 -11.24 7.72
CA PRO A 91 21.04 -10.36 8.75
C PRO A 91 20.13 -10.45 9.98
N LYS A 92 20.70 -10.76 11.15
CA LYS A 92 19.98 -10.61 12.42
C LYS A 92 19.83 -9.10 12.65
N VAL A 93 18.70 -8.54 12.22
CA VAL A 93 18.34 -7.19 12.63
C VAL A 93 18.04 -7.27 14.12
N ASN A 94 18.70 -6.45 14.95
CA ASN A 94 18.31 -6.24 16.34
C ASN A 94 17.01 -5.42 16.37
N SER A 95 15.95 -5.96 15.77
CA SER A 95 14.70 -5.28 15.53
C SER A 95 13.67 -5.61 16.60
N PHE A 96 12.71 -4.69 16.70
CA PHE A 96 11.48 -4.93 17.43
C PHE A 96 10.73 -6.11 16.78
N PRO A 97 10.24 -7.11 17.57
CA PRO A 97 9.45 -8.21 17.03
C PRO A 97 8.29 -7.70 16.17
N ALA A 98 8.02 -8.34 15.02
CA ALA A 98 7.04 -7.80 14.06
C ALA A 98 5.63 -7.61 14.66
N GLU A 99 5.21 -8.53 15.54
CA GLU A 99 3.94 -8.46 16.27
C GLU A 99 3.80 -7.16 17.08
N ARG A 100 4.90 -6.62 17.59
CA ARG A 100 4.86 -5.38 18.38
C ARG A 100 4.64 -4.13 17.54
N PHE A 101 4.64 -4.24 16.22
CA PHE A 101 4.25 -3.13 15.36
C PHE A 101 2.74 -2.90 15.31
N GLN A 102 1.93 -3.89 15.71
CA GLN A 102 0.49 -3.84 15.55
C GLN A 102 -0.20 -3.75 16.92
N ASN A 103 -0.97 -2.69 17.16
CA ASN A 103 -1.54 -2.43 18.48
C ASN A 103 -2.69 -3.37 18.87
N TRP A 104 -3.34 -4.03 17.91
CA TRP A 104 -4.45 -4.96 18.18
C TRP A 104 -4.05 -6.10 19.12
N HIS A 105 -2.75 -6.44 19.20
CA HIS A 105 -2.21 -7.42 20.14
C HIS A 105 -2.47 -7.09 21.61
N LYS A 106 -2.69 -5.81 21.96
CA LYS A 106 -3.08 -5.40 23.32
C LYS A 106 -4.42 -6.00 23.75
N ASN A 107 -5.30 -6.27 22.79
CA ASN A 107 -6.66 -6.75 23.04
C ASN A 107 -6.83 -8.25 22.78
N GLY A 108 -5.78 -8.94 22.32
CA GLY A 108 -5.74 -10.39 22.22
C GLY A 108 -4.87 -10.90 21.08
N GLU A 109 -4.93 -12.22 20.87
CA GLU A 109 -4.20 -12.92 19.82
C GLU A 109 -5.14 -13.88 19.08
N CYS A 110 -4.86 -14.12 17.80
CA CYS A 110 -5.55 -15.14 17.04
C CYS A 110 -5.06 -16.54 17.43
N PRO A 111 -5.97 -17.51 17.63
CA PRO A 111 -5.60 -18.88 17.97
C PRO A 111 -4.75 -19.57 16.89
N GLU A 112 -3.97 -20.58 17.27
CA GLU A 112 -3.33 -21.47 16.31
C GLU A 112 -4.35 -22.10 15.36
N GLY A 113 -3.96 -22.30 14.10
CA GLY A 113 -4.87 -22.78 13.04
C GLY A 113 -5.78 -21.69 12.45
N THR A 114 -5.58 -20.42 12.81
CA THR A 114 -6.27 -19.27 12.20
C THR A 114 -5.29 -18.26 11.63
N ILE A 115 -5.77 -17.36 10.77
CA ILE A 115 -5.04 -16.18 10.31
C ILE A 115 -5.82 -14.90 10.68
N PRO A 116 -5.15 -13.82 11.11
CA PRO A 116 -5.80 -12.53 11.30
C PRO A 116 -6.10 -11.86 9.96
N ILE A 117 -7.37 -11.55 9.71
CA ILE A 117 -7.82 -10.76 8.58
C ILE A 117 -8.38 -9.44 9.13
N ARG A 118 -7.79 -8.32 8.71
CA ARG A 118 -8.36 -7.01 9.00
C ARG A 118 -9.65 -6.83 8.21
N ARG A 119 -10.73 -6.45 8.90
CA ARG A 119 -12.00 -6.15 8.26
C ARG A 119 -11.93 -4.79 7.58
N THR A 120 -11.83 -4.80 6.26
CA THR A 120 -11.81 -3.60 5.42
C THR A 120 -13.04 -2.74 5.64
N GLN A 121 -12.83 -1.44 5.89
CA GLN A 121 -13.92 -0.46 5.89
C GLN A 121 -14.25 -0.07 4.43
N GLU A 122 -15.54 -0.01 4.07
CA GLU A 122 -15.97 0.30 2.69
C GLU A 122 -15.39 1.62 2.15
N ASP A 123 -15.07 2.57 3.03
CA ASP A 123 -14.58 3.90 2.63
C ASP A 123 -13.05 3.93 2.42
N GLU A 124 -12.31 2.87 2.76
CA GLU A 124 -10.84 2.78 2.62
C GLU A 124 -10.39 2.31 1.22
N TYR A 125 -11.30 1.70 0.47
CA TYR A 125 -11.09 1.40 -0.93
C TYR A 125 -12.12 2.23 -1.69
N PRO A 126 -11.72 3.30 -2.42
CA PRO A 126 -12.54 3.76 -3.54
C PRO A 126 -12.82 2.50 -4.33
N ARG A 127 -14.13 2.13 -4.44
CA ARG A 127 -14.63 0.93 -5.15
C ARG A 127 -13.56 0.49 -6.08
N ALA A 128 -12.93 -0.66 -5.78
CA ALA A 128 -11.84 -1.25 -6.56
C ALA A 128 -11.92 -0.60 -7.92
N THR A 129 -10.97 0.28 -8.27
CA THR A 129 -10.85 0.73 -9.64
C THR A 129 -10.89 -0.58 -10.37
N HIS A 130 -12.06 -0.90 -10.93
CA HIS A 130 -12.20 -1.92 -11.89
C HIS A 130 -11.10 -1.46 -12.83
N LEU A 131 -10.04 -2.25 -12.93
CA LEU A 131 -9.15 -2.21 -14.07
C LEU A 131 -10.11 -2.43 -15.23
N THR A 132 -10.75 -1.33 -15.62
CA THR A 132 -11.71 -1.20 -16.67
C THR A 132 -10.75 -0.81 -17.75
N PRO A 133 -10.30 -1.78 -18.57
CA PRO A 133 -9.26 -1.48 -19.52
C PRO A 133 -9.77 -0.36 -20.42
N PRO A 134 -9.06 0.77 -20.56
CA PRO A 134 -9.24 1.57 -21.75
C PRO A 134 -8.84 0.66 -22.90
N ARG A 135 -9.84 0.18 -23.64
CA ARG A 135 -9.60 -0.37 -24.96
C ARG A 135 -8.84 0.68 -25.76
N THR A 136 -7.81 0.17 -26.46
CA THR A 136 -7.10 0.80 -27.56
C THR A 136 -6.34 2.07 -27.20
N HIS A 137 -5.02 1.99 -27.09
CA HIS A 137 -4.08 2.52 -28.10
C HIS A 137 -2.65 2.59 -27.55
N LEU A 138 -1.74 1.97 -28.30
CA LEU A 138 -0.37 2.42 -28.60
C LEU A 138 0.72 2.31 -27.51
N ASN A 139 1.81 1.64 -27.91
CA ASN A 139 3.18 1.75 -27.42
C ASN A 139 3.43 2.85 -26.38
N HIS A 140 3.55 2.49 -25.11
CA HIS A 140 4.32 3.31 -24.19
C HIS A 140 4.93 2.54 -23.03
N SER A 141 6.06 3.06 -22.58
CA SER A 141 6.88 2.58 -21.47
C SER A 141 6.09 2.45 -20.16
N LEU A 142 6.60 1.63 -19.23
CA LEU A 142 6.08 1.35 -17.86
C LEU A 142 5.88 2.60 -16.96
N TYR A 143 5.97 3.81 -17.51
CA TYR A 143 6.02 5.08 -16.78
C TYR A 143 4.96 6.09 -17.22
N GLU A 144 4.00 5.72 -18.10
CA GLU A 144 2.88 6.59 -18.50
C GLU A 144 1.53 6.06 -17.98
N ASP A 145 1.45 5.65 -16.71
CA ASP A 145 0.20 5.91 -15.98
C ASP A 145 0.35 7.31 -15.41
N ASN A 146 -0.31 8.29 -16.04
CA ASN A 146 -0.08 9.72 -15.79
C ASN A 146 -0.25 10.16 -14.32
N ASN A 147 -0.84 9.30 -13.49
CA ASN A 147 -1.12 9.60 -12.10
C ASN A 147 -0.18 8.88 -11.12
N HIS A 148 0.69 7.97 -11.56
CA HIS A 148 1.62 7.26 -10.67
C HIS A 148 3.04 7.81 -10.78
N GLU A 149 3.54 8.35 -9.68
CA GLU A 149 4.85 8.98 -9.60
C GLU A 149 5.78 8.21 -8.70
N HIS A 150 7.01 7.99 -9.17
CA HIS A 150 7.96 7.09 -8.53
C HIS A 150 9.22 7.83 -8.10
N ALA A 151 9.84 7.37 -7.02
CA ALA A 151 11.24 7.63 -6.68
C ALA A 151 11.85 6.32 -6.18
N ILE A 152 12.52 5.61 -7.09
CA ILE A 152 12.92 4.20 -6.92
C ILE A 152 14.36 3.96 -7.32
N VAL A 153 14.92 2.86 -6.85
CA VAL A 153 16.15 2.25 -7.37
C VAL A 153 15.83 0.89 -7.97
N THR A 154 16.46 0.59 -9.11
CA THR A 154 16.29 -0.68 -9.83
C THR A 154 17.59 -1.48 -9.80
N PHE A 155 17.48 -2.78 -9.54
CA PHE A 155 18.56 -3.75 -9.68
C PHE A 155 18.12 -4.86 -10.64
N GLY A 156 18.96 -5.19 -11.63
CA GLY A 156 18.58 -6.09 -12.72
C GLY A 156 19.76 -6.78 -13.37
N GLY A 157 19.50 -7.52 -14.44
CA GLY A 157 20.56 -8.15 -15.25
C GLY A 157 20.99 -9.54 -14.78
N GLY A 158 20.27 -10.16 -13.85
CA GLY A 158 20.54 -11.51 -13.34
C GLY A 158 19.25 -12.28 -13.00
N GLU A 159 19.44 -13.47 -12.43
CA GLU A 159 18.36 -14.27 -11.85
C GLU A 159 18.38 -14.13 -10.33
N PHE A 160 17.26 -13.73 -9.76
CA PHE A 160 17.12 -13.50 -8.33
C PHE A 160 16.07 -14.42 -7.73
N TYR A 161 16.37 -14.95 -6.56
CA TYR A 161 15.52 -15.85 -5.79
C TYR A 161 14.99 -15.15 -4.54
N GLY A 162 15.13 -13.83 -4.45
CA GLY A 162 14.57 -13.02 -3.40
C GLY A 162 15.21 -11.64 -3.29
N ALA A 163 14.63 -10.84 -2.42
CA ALA A 163 15.02 -9.47 -2.12
C ALA A 163 14.86 -9.20 -0.63
N HIS A 164 15.71 -8.33 -0.10
CA HIS A 164 15.63 -7.84 1.27
C HIS A 164 15.98 -6.36 1.35
N ALA A 165 15.30 -5.66 2.26
CA ALA A 165 15.72 -4.36 2.75
C ALA A 165 15.14 -4.10 4.14
N SER A 166 15.77 -3.18 4.87
CA SER A 166 15.19 -2.49 6.02
C SER A 166 14.64 -1.15 5.56
N LEU A 167 13.32 -1.00 5.63
CA LEU A 167 12.59 0.20 5.21
C LEU A 167 12.28 1.01 6.44
N ASN A 168 12.63 2.29 6.45
CA ASN A 168 12.15 3.16 7.50
C ASN A 168 10.64 3.43 7.31
N VAL A 169 9.90 3.58 8.41
CA VAL A 169 8.45 3.76 8.43
C VAL A 169 8.07 5.21 8.73
N TRP A 170 7.32 5.87 7.85
CA TRP A 170 6.77 7.22 8.05
C TRP A 170 5.25 7.22 7.92
N ASN A 171 4.60 8.29 8.37
CA ASN A 171 3.18 8.56 8.13
C ASN A 171 3.01 9.85 7.30
N PRO A 172 3.35 9.83 6.00
CA PRO A 172 3.20 11.00 5.12
C PRO A 172 1.76 11.48 5.06
N VAL A 173 1.57 12.78 4.88
CA VAL A 173 0.26 13.36 4.65
C VAL A 173 -0.17 13.10 3.20
N VAL A 174 -1.34 12.52 3.00
CA VAL A 174 -1.94 12.24 1.68
C VAL A 174 -3.23 13.05 1.49
N TYR A 175 -3.60 13.41 0.26
CA TYR A 175 -4.78 14.26 0.00
C TYR A 175 -5.73 13.61 -1.01
N ASN A 176 -7.01 14.02 -1.03
CA ASN A 176 -7.94 13.81 -2.16
C ASN A 176 -8.09 12.37 -2.72
N GLY A 177 -7.95 11.34 -1.88
CA GLY A 177 -8.03 9.94 -2.33
C GLY A 177 -6.71 9.34 -2.82
N ASP A 178 -5.63 10.13 -2.79
CA ASP A 178 -4.27 9.70 -3.08
C ASP A 178 -3.77 8.67 -2.07
N PHE A 179 -2.66 8.04 -2.46
CA PHE A 179 -1.85 7.22 -1.58
C PHE A 179 -0.37 7.53 -1.74
N SER A 180 0.39 7.14 -0.71
CA SER A 180 1.84 7.16 -0.68
C SER A 180 2.34 5.81 -0.16
N ILE A 181 3.34 5.25 -0.83
CA ILE A 181 3.84 3.90 -0.60
C ILE A 181 5.36 3.93 -0.46
N ALA A 182 5.91 3.06 0.38
CA ALA A 182 7.29 2.59 0.28
C ALA A 182 7.32 1.06 0.23
N GLN A 183 7.94 0.48 -0.80
CA GLN A 183 7.85 -0.97 -1.03
C GLN A 183 9.06 -1.60 -1.73
N ILE A 184 9.07 -2.93 -1.69
CA ILE A 184 9.95 -3.81 -2.47
C ILE A 184 9.10 -4.46 -3.57
N TRP A 185 9.59 -4.45 -4.81
CA TRP A 185 9.02 -5.21 -5.92
C TRP A 185 9.97 -6.32 -6.35
N VAL A 186 9.50 -7.56 -6.37
CA VAL A 186 10.20 -8.69 -6.99
C VAL A 186 9.52 -9.00 -8.31
N ILE A 187 10.24 -8.84 -9.43
CA ILE A 187 9.65 -8.69 -10.75
C ILE A 187 10.22 -9.70 -11.75
N SER A 188 9.37 -10.23 -12.62
CA SER A 188 9.79 -11.08 -13.75
C SER A 188 8.89 -10.92 -14.97
N GLY A 189 9.44 -11.16 -16.16
CA GLY A 189 8.70 -11.16 -17.43
C GLY A 189 8.62 -9.79 -18.13
N PRO A 190 8.07 -9.76 -19.35
CA PRO A 190 7.91 -8.53 -20.12
C PRO A 190 6.75 -7.69 -19.57
N THR A 191 6.78 -6.37 -19.82
CA THR A 191 5.76 -5.39 -19.39
C THR A 191 4.32 -5.88 -19.53
N GLU A 192 3.96 -6.41 -20.71
CA GLU A 192 2.60 -6.83 -21.03
C GLU A 192 2.10 -8.06 -20.26
N LEU A 193 3.01 -8.83 -19.67
CA LEU A 193 2.75 -10.06 -18.93
C LEU A 193 3.52 -10.04 -17.60
N LEU A 194 3.74 -8.85 -17.05
CA LEU A 194 4.61 -8.66 -15.90
C LEU A 194 4.07 -9.44 -14.71
N ASN A 195 4.96 -10.16 -14.03
CA ASN A 195 4.65 -10.79 -12.75
C ASN A 195 5.36 -9.99 -11.66
N THR A 196 4.62 -9.64 -10.61
CA THR A 196 5.17 -8.97 -9.43
C THR A 196 4.63 -9.60 -8.15
N VAL A 197 5.48 -9.62 -7.13
CA VAL A 197 5.07 -9.72 -5.73
C VAL A 197 5.71 -8.57 -4.98
N GLU A 198 4.92 -7.93 -4.13
CA GLU A 198 5.23 -6.61 -3.57
C GLU A 198 4.84 -6.58 -2.10
N ALA A 199 5.66 -5.91 -1.28
CA ALA A 199 5.38 -5.71 0.12
C ALA A 199 6.05 -4.43 0.64
N GLY A 200 5.38 -3.76 1.58
CA GLY A 200 5.83 -2.48 2.08
C GLY A 200 4.85 -1.89 3.09
N TRP A 201 4.91 -0.56 3.23
CA TRP A 201 3.89 0.20 3.93
C TRP A 201 3.25 1.23 3.02
N ARG A 202 1.99 1.56 3.32
CA ARG A 202 1.21 2.57 2.58
C ARG A 202 0.40 3.46 3.51
N VAL A 203 0.15 4.68 3.07
CA VAL A 203 -0.85 5.60 3.62
C VAL A 203 -1.83 5.96 2.51
N SER A 204 -3.12 5.98 2.80
CA SER A 204 -4.17 6.36 1.86
C SER A 204 -5.19 7.31 2.51
N SER A 205 -5.86 8.09 1.66
CA SER A 205 -7.01 8.92 2.05
C SER A 205 -8.32 8.30 1.57
N PRO A 206 -9.38 8.21 2.40
CA PRO A 206 -9.39 8.51 3.83
C PRO A 206 -8.66 7.40 4.63
N GLY A 207 -8.04 7.77 5.76
CA GLY A 207 -7.33 6.84 6.64
C GLY A 207 -6.15 7.49 7.35
N GLN A 208 -5.23 8.09 6.58
CA GLN A 208 -4.07 8.85 7.09
C GLN A 208 -3.20 8.09 8.11
N GLN A 209 -3.19 6.76 8.02
CA GLN A 209 -2.43 5.88 8.90
C GLN A 209 -1.55 4.94 8.07
N THR A 210 -0.30 4.81 8.46
CA THR A 210 0.65 3.86 7.86
C THR A 210 0.25 2.44 8.15
N ARG A 211 -0.01 1.68 7.09
CA ARG A 211 -0.43 0.28 7.14
C ARG A 211 0.55 -0.59 6.39
N PHE A 212 0.85 -1.77 6.93
CA PHE A 212 1.60 -2.78 6.17
C PHE A 212 0.70 -3.30 5.05
N PHE A 213 1.26 -3.51 3.87
CA PHE A 213 0.49 -4.09 2.76
C PHE A 213 1.29 -5.10 1.97
N THR A 214 0.55 -5.88 1.20
CA THR A 214 1.09 -6.74 0.13
C THR A 214 0.34 -6.51 -1.17
N PHE A 215 1.00 -6.71 -2.31
CA PHE A 215 0.37 -6.70 -3.63
C PHE A 215 1.01 -7.77 -4.51
N TRP A 216 0.29 -8.27 -5.52
CA TRP A 216 0.87 -9.15 -6.54
C TRP A 216 0.06 -9.09 -7.83
N THR A 217 0.69 -9.33 -8.98
CA THR A 217 0.02 -9.55 -10.27
C THR A 217 0.76 -10.63 -11.05
N SER A 218 0.05 -11.35 -11.92
CA SER A 218 0.63 -12.29 -12.89
C SER A 218 0.33 -11.94 -14.35
N ASP A 219 -0.33 -10.81 -14.60
CA ASP A 219 -0.75 -10.40 -15.95
C ASP A 219 -0.52 -8.92 -16.28
N GLY A 220 0.52 -8.32 -15.67
CA GLY A 220 0.87 -6.92 -15.92
C GLY A 220 -0.21 -5.94 -15.47
N TYR A 221 -0.81 -6.16 -14.30
CA TYR A 221 -1.84 -5.31 -13.69
C TYR A 221 -3.11 -5.18 -14.56
N LYS A 222 -3.42 -6.21 -15.36
CA LYS A 222 -4.58 -6.15 -16.29
C LYS A 222 -5.85 -6.65 -15.64
N ARG A 223 -5.81 -7.86 -15.06
CA ARG A 223 -6.96 -8.50 -14.42
C ARG A 223 -6.63 -9.03 -13.04
N THR A 224 -5.37 -9.30 -12.77
CA THR A 224 -4.89 -9.79 -11.48
C THR A 224 -4.33 -8.64 -10.66
N GLY A 225 -4.42 -8.81 -9.34
CA GLY A 225 -3.86 -7.91 -8.36
C GLY A 225 -4.86 -7.04 -7.64
N CYS A 226 -4.74 -7.06 -6.33
CA CYS A 226 -5.23 -6.03 -5.43
C CYS A 226 -4.47 -6.15 -4.12
N TYR A 227 -4.70 -5.18 -3.23
CA TYR A 227 -4.01 -5.11 -1.97
C TYR A 227 -4.42 -6.22 -0.99
N ASP A 228 -3.44 -6.64 -0.21
CA ASP A 228 -3.60 -7.51 0.96
C ASP A 228 -4.30 -8.83 0.62
N LEU A 229 -5.25 -9.24 1.45
CA LEU A 229 -6.08 -10.43 1.26
C LEU A 229 -7.36 -10.14 0.46
N GLY A 230 -7.45 -8.97 -0.19
CA GLY A 230 -8.60 -8.59 -1.01
C GLY A 230 -8.77 -9.46 -2.25
N CYS A 231 -7.67 -10.04 -2.73
CA CYS A 231 -7.63 -10.93 -3.89
C CYS A 231 -7.08 -12.29 -3.51
N PRO A 232 -7.62 -13.37 -4.08
CA PRO A 232 -7.20 -14.70 -3.73
C PRO A 232 -5.85 -15.02 -4.38
N GLY A 233 -4.85 -15.44 -3.60
CA GLY A 233 -3.55 -15.88 -4.14
C GLY A 233 -2.41 -15.89 -3.13
N PHE A 234 -2.46 -15.01 -2.12
CA PHE A 234 -1.53 -15.06 -0.99
C PHE A 234 -2.03 -16.01 0.08
N VAL A 235 -1.27 -17.08 0.36
CA VAL A 235 -1.55 -18.05 1.42
C VAL A 235 -0.86 -17.57 2.69
N GLN A 236 -1.62 -16.97 3.61
CA GLN A 236 -1.15 -16.60 4.92
C GLN A 236 -1.13 -17.82 5.85
N VAL A 237 -0.07 -17.96 6.63
CA VAL A 237 0.09 -19.06 7.61
C VAL A 237 0.36 -18.55 9.03
N ASN A 238 0.72 -17.28 9.15
CA ASN A 238 1.00 -16.63 10.43
C ASN A 238 -0.29 -16.15 11.11
N HIS A 239 -0.43 -16.46 12.41
CA HIS A 239 -1.58 -16.07 13.23
C HIS A 239 -1.31 -14.82 14.11
N ARG A 240 -0.14 -14.19 13.96
CA ARG A 240 0.39 -13.11 14.82
C ARG A 240 0.58 -11.79 14.10
N PHE A 241 0.32 -11.70 12.81
CA PHE A 241 0.53 -10.47 12.04
C PHE A 241 -0.57 -10.33 11.01
N ALA A 242 -1.32 -9.23 11.10
CA ALA A 242 -2.45 -8.94 10.26
C ALA A 242 -2.01 -8.05 9.08
N VAL A 243 -2.03 -8.58 7.85
CA VAL A 243 -1.79 -7.76 6.65
C VAL A 243 -2.87 -6.68 6.54
N GLY A 244 -2.50 -5.48 6.09
CA GLY A 244 -3.38 -4.30 6.04
C GLY A 244 -3.50 -3.53 7.36
N SER A 245 -2.95 -4.04 8.47
CA SER A 245 -3.07 -3.38 9.78
C SER A 245 -2.00 -2.31 10.02
N PRO A 246 -2.23 -1.37 10.96
CA PRO A 246 -1.36 -0.24 11.18
C PRO A 246 0.02 -0.67 11.68
N ILE A 247 1.03 0.11 11.32
CA ILE A 247 2.40 -0.03 11.82
C ILE A 247 2.65 1.11 12.80
N GLN A 248 2.98 0.77 14.04
CA GLN A 248 3.40 1.73 15.06
C GLN A 248 4.55 1.17 15.91
N PRO A 249 5.44 2.04 16.42
CA PRO A 249 5.55 3.47 16.14
C PRO A 249 6.11 3.76 14.74
N VAL A 250 5.94 5.01 14.27
CA VAL A 250 6.52 5.54 13.01
C VAL A 250 7.62 6.56 13.30
N SER A 251 8.51 6.80 12.35
CA SER A 251 9.60 7.79 12.43
C SER A 251 9.08 9.23 12.58
N SER A 252 9.93 10.12 13.08
CA SER A 252 9.67 11.56 13.18
C SER A 252 10.92 12.38 12.84
N TYR A 253 10.74 13.59 12.31
CA TYR A 253 11.83 14.44 11.81
C TYR A 253 12.81 14.83 12.91
N ASN A 254 14.11 14.54 12.71
CA ASN A 254 15.19 14.71 13.68
C ASN A 254 14.97 14.01 15.04
N GLU A 255 14.12 12.99 15.07
CA GLU A 255 13.81 12.22 16.28
C GLU A 255 14.06 10.72 16.05
N LYS A 256 13.40 9.88 16.84
CA LYS A 256 13.56 8.43 16.78
C LYS A 256 13.08 7.88 15.44
N GLN A 257 13.93 7.09 14.81
CA GLN A 257 13.64 6.41 13.56
C GLN A 257 13.19 4.97 13.83
N PHE A 258 12.20 4.51 13.07
CA PHE A 258 11.68 3.14 13.14
C PHE A 258 11.70 2.49 11.77
N GLU A 259 11.96 1.19 11.75
CA GLU A 259 12.14 0.43 10.52
C GLU A 259 11.53 -0.97 10.58
N ILE A 260 11.09 -1.44 9.42
CA ILE A 260 10.68 -2.82 9.18
C ILE A 260 11.66 -3.49 8.23
N GLY A 261 12.14 -4.67 8.60
CA GLY A 261 12.87 -5.56 7.69
C GLY A 261 11.87 -6.38 6.88
N ILE A 262 11.95 -6.35 5.55
CA ILE A 262 11.12 -7.16 4.67
C ILE A 262 12.03 -8.06 3.85
N THR A 263 11.69 -9.34 3.78
CA THR A 263 12.34 -10.32 2.91
C THR A 263 11.28 -11.05 2.10
N ILE A 264 11.40 -11.00 0.77
CA ILE A 264 10.63 -11.83 -0.16
C ILE A 264 11.59 -12.83 -0.77
N TYR A 265 11.31 -14.14 -0.69
CA TYR A 265 12.25 -15.15 -1.15
C TYR A 265 11.57 -16.41 -1.67
N LYS A 266 12.23 -17.08 -2.61
CA LYS A 266 11.73 -18.29 -3.22
C LYS A 266 12.21 -19.52 -2.46
N ASN A 267 11.28 -20.38 -2.03
CA ASN A 267 11.57 -21.65 -1.39
C ASN A 267 10.51 -22.68 -1.78
N ASN A 268 10.93 -23.91 -2.14
CA ASN A 268 10.06 -24.98 -2.63
C ASN A 268 9.10 -24.57 -3.75
N GLY A 269 9.50 -23.63 -4.62
CA GLY A 269 8.65 -23.11 -5.70
C GLY A 269 7.66 -22.02 -5.30
N ASN A 270 7.59 -21.66 -4.02
CA ASN A 270 6.73 -20.59 -3.51
C ASN A 270 7.53 -19.33 -3.19
N TRP A 271 6.91 -18.15 -3.37
CA TRP A 271 7.48 -16.87 -2.93
C TRP A 271 7.00 -16.55 -1.53
N TRP A 272 7.86 -16.74 -0.53
CA TRP A 272 7.60 -16.49 0.87
C TRP A 272 7.83 -15.02 1.23
N LEU A 273 6.97 -14.50 2.09
CA LEU A 273 7.09 -13.18 2.70
C LEU A 273 7.45 -13.31 4.18
N GLN A 274 8.49 -12.60 4.57
CA GLN A 274 8.92 -12.46 5.96
C GLN A 274 9.04 -10.98 6.32
N VAL A 275 8.51 -10.63 7.49
CA VAL A 275 8.64 -9.30 8.10
C VAL A 275 9.35 -9.46 9.45
N GLN A 276 10.50 -8.81 9.59
CA GLN A 276 11.44 -9.04 10.70
C GLN A 276 11.71 -10.55 10.92
N ASP A 277 11.30 -11.07 12.07
CA ASP A 277 11.43 -12.44 12.54
C ASP A 277 10.22 -13.32 12.19
N GLN A 278 9.17 -12.76 11.60
CA GLN A 278 7.91 -13.46 11.33
C GLN A 278 7.76 -13.82 9.85
N VAL A 279 7.71 -15.12 9.55
CA VAL A 279 7.28 -15.61 8.23
C VAL A 279 5.77 -15.50 8.18
N LEU A 280 5.25 -14.70 7.25
CA LEU A 280 3.82 -14.38 7.17
C LEU A 280 3.03 -15.40 6.36
N GLY A 281 3.58 -15.79 5.22
CA GLY A 281 2.87 -16.57 4.20
C GLY A 281 3.64 -16.59 2.90
N TYR A 282 2.97 -17.02 1.84
CA TYR A 282 3.58 -17.13 0.52
C TYR A 282 2.59 -17.00 -0.62
N TRP A 283 3.09 -16.59 -1.78
CA TRP A 283 2.41 -16.75 -3.06
C TRP A 283 2.87 -18.05 -3.73
N PRO A 284 1.96 -19.00 -4.01
CA PRO A 284 2.32 -20.23 -4.71
C PRO A 284 2.85 -19.95 -6.12
N GLY A 285 3.98 -20.56 -6.50
CA GLY A 285 4.58 -20.33 -7.83
C GLY A 285 3.65 -20.67 -8.99
N SER A 286 2.65 -21.54 -8.76
CA SER A 286 1.66 -21.98 -9.74
C SER A 286 0.70 -20.87 -10.21
N ILE A 287 0.58 -19.75 -9.49
CA ILE A 287 -0.26 -18.61 -9.90
C ILE A 287 0.47 -17.65 -10.85
N PHE A 288 1.77 -17.88 -11.07
CA PHE A 288 2.65 -17.05 -11.90
C PHE A 288 3.07 -17.76 -13.18
N THR A 289 3.52 -16.98 -14.15
CA THR A 289 4.11 -17.44 -15.40
C THR A 289 5.64 -17.31 -15.35
N SER A 290 6.16 -16.09 -15.21
CA SER A 290 7.60 -15.81 -15.20
C SER A 290 8.22 -15.95 -13.80
N LEU A 291 7.54 -15.47 -12.75
CA LEU A 291 7.96 -15.65 -11.35
C LEU A 291 7.90 -17.13 -10.91
N ALA A 292 7.23 -18.01 -11.68
CA ALA A 292 7.28 -19.45 -11.48
C ALA A 292 8.72 -20.01 -11.60
N SER A 293 9.64 -19.31 -12.28
CA SER A 293 11.05 -19.66 -12.41
C SER A 293 11.96 -18.86 -11.48
N SER A 294 12.07 -17.55 -11.69
CA SER A 294 12.94 -16.64 -10.94
C SER A 294 12.51 -15.19 -11.20
N ALA A 295 12.99 -14.27 -10.37
CA ALA A 295 12.89 -12.84 -10.66
C ALA A 295 14.06 -12.40 -11.54
N THR A 296 13.85 -11.39 -12.39
CA THR A 296 14.87 -10.82 -13.27
C THR A 296 15.19 -9.36 -12.95
N ARG A 297 14.38 -8.75 -12.08
CA ARG A 297 14.51 -7.38 -11.61
C ARG A 297 13.96 -7.25 -10.20
N ILE A 298 14.58 -6.40 -9.40
CA ILE A 298 14.10 -5.99 -8.08
C ILE A 298 14.09 -4.46 -8.04
N ASN A 299 12.99 -3.89 -7.56
CA ASN A 299 12.91 -2.46 -7.29
C ASN A 299 12.70 -2.21 -5.80
N TRP A 300 13.19 -1.07 -5.33
CA TRP A 300 12.90 -0.53 -4.00
C TRP A 300 12.62 0.96 -4.12
N GLY A 301 11.73 1.50 -3.28
CA GLY A 301 11.50 2.94 -3.20
C GLY A 301 10.06 3.31 -2.99
N GLY A 302 9.73 4.54 -3.39
CA GLY A 302 8.44 5.17 -3.17
C GLY A 302 7.58 5.29 -4.41
N GLU A 303 6.27 5.33 -4.17
CA GLU A 303 5.24 5.56 -5.19
C GLU A 303 4.14 6.45 -4.60
N VAL A 304 3.68 7.44 -5.36
CA VAL A 304 2.55 8.31 -5.03
C VAL A 304 1.53 8.27 -6.17
N TYR A 305 0.26 8.20 -5.79
CA TYR A 305 -0.84 8.49 -6.71
C TYR A 305 -1.17 9.98 -6.66
N ASN A 306 -1.27 10.61 -7.82
CA ASN A 306 -1.64 12.01 -7.99
C ASN A 306 -3.01 12.08 -8.68
N SER A 307 -4.05 12.38 -7.91
CA SER A 307 -5.42 12.52 -8.40
C SER A 307 -5.77 13.91 -8.97
N GLU A 308 -4.87 14.89 -8.88
CA GLU A 308 -5.18 16.29 -9.19
C GLU A 308 -5.41 16.52 -10.70
N PRO A 309 -6.56 17.10 -11.09
CA PRO A 309 -6.85 17.41 -12.47
C PRO A 309 -6.14 18.68 -12.94
N GLY A 310 -5.94 18.82 -14.26
CA GLY A 310 -5.56 20.09 -14.87
C GLY A 310 -4.08 20.47 -14.74
N GLY A 311 -3.21 19.54 -14.37
CA GLY A 311 -1.76 19.75 -14.33
C GLY A 311 -1.27 20.56 -13.13
N HIS A 312 -2.05 20.57 -12.04
CA HIS A 312 -1.54 20.91 -10.72
C HIS A 312 -1.02 19.66 -10.04
N HIS A 313 0.07 19.78 -9.31
CA HIS A 313 0.64 18.65 -8.60
C HIS A 313 -0.03 18.45 -7.24
N THR A 314 -0.23 17.18 -6.84
CA THR A 314 -0.74 16.85 -5.51
C THR A 314 0.18 17.35 -4.39
N SER A 315 -0.40 17.74 -3.25
CA SER A 315 0.33 18.00 -2.00
C SER A 315 0.66 16.73 -1.21
N THR A 316 0.34 15.55 -1.76
CA THR A 316 0.65 14.25 -1.14
C THR A 316 2.17 14.10 -0.98
N GLN A 317 2.59 13.70 0.22
CA GLN A 317 4.00 13.51 0.54
C GLN A 317 4.46 12.09 0.17
N MET A 318 5.70 11.96 -0.32
CA MET A 318 6.38 10.66 -0.46
C MET A 318 7.35 10.44 0.70
N GLY A 319 7.34 9.24 1.27
CA GLY A 319 8.27 8.88 2.35
C GLY A 319 8.03 9.73 3.60
N SER A 320 9.01 10.57 3.96
CA SER A 320 8.91 11.51 5.08
C SER A 320 8.30 12.87 4.70
N GLY A 321 8.07 13.13 3.41
CA GLY A 321 7.76 14.46 2.89
C GLY A 321 9.00 15.34 2.64
N HIS A 322 10.20 14.80 2.81
CA HIS A 322 11.47 15.51 2.61
C HIS A 322 12.30 14.87 1.50
N PHE A 323 13.10 15.70 0.82
CA PHE A 323 13.99 15.25 -0.25
C PHE A 323 15.16 14.42 0.29
N ALA A 324 15.70 13.56 -0.58
CA ALA A 324 16.73 12.58 -0.29
C ALA A 324 18.00 13.21 0.33
N ASN A 325 18.38 14.38 -0.17
CA ASN A 325 19.58 15.11 0.27
C ASN A 325 19.58 15.52 1.76
N GLU A 326 18.42 15.50 2.43
CA GLU A 326 18.34 15.78 3.87
C GLU A 326 18.90 14.64 4.72
N GLY A 327 18.96 13.42 4.18
CA GLY A 327 19.64 12.28 4.80
C GLY A 327 18.99 11.74 6.07
N TYR A 328 19.78 11.02 6.87
CA TYR A 328 19.30 10.27 8.03
C TYR A 328 18.57 11.15 9.06
N GLY A 329 17.44 10.64 9.54
CA GLY A 329 16.59 11.33 10.53
C GLY A 329 15.58 12.30 9.91
N LYS A 330 15.67 12.56 8.61
CA LYS A 330 14.87 13.56 7.90
C LYS A 330 14.24 13.01 6.63
N ALA A 331 15.05 12.48 5.73
CA ALA A 331 14.60 11.81 4.51
C ALA A 331 14.16 10.38 4.81
N SER A 332 13.30 9.84 3.94
CA SER A 332 12.95 8.41 3.98
C SER A 332 14.10 7.58 3.42
N TYR A 333 14.28 6.35 3.90
CA TYR A 333 15.39 5.50 3.46
C TYR A 333 15.05 4.02 3.36
N PHE A 334 15.79 3.34 2.50
CA PHE A 334 15.98 1.90 2.49
C PHE A 334 17.44 1.61 2.78
N LYS A 335 17.72 0.67 3.67
CA LYS A 335 19.09 0.24 4.00
C LYS A 335 19.20 -1.28 4.01
N ASN A 336 20.43 -1.80 4.05
CA ASN A 336 20.72 -3.23 3.93
C ASN A 336 20.07 -3.85 2.70
N ILE A 337 20.17 -3.17 1.56
CA ILE A 337 19.57 -3.61 0.29
C ILE A 337 20.33 -4.82 -0.23
N GLN A 338 19.62 -5.94 -0.34
CA GLN A 338 20.20 -7.24 -0.70
C GLN A 338 19.29 -8.01 -1.64
N TYR A 339 19.89 -8.86 -2.48
CA TYR A 339 19.18 -9.90 -3.24
C TYR A 339 19.56 -11.29 -2.73
N ILE A 340 18.77 -12.29 -3.07
CA ILE A 340 19.05 -13.69 -2.76
C ILE A 340 19.45 -14.42 -4.04
N ASP A 341 20.63 -15.03 -4.04
CA ASP A 341 21.15 -15.82 -5.16
C ASP A 341 20.50 -17.22 -5.24
N ILE A 342 20.80 -17.95 -6.33
CA ILE A 342 20.31 -19.33 -6.53
C ILE A 342 20.70 -20.30 -5.41
N GLY A 343 21.77 -20.00 -4.66
CA GLY A 343 22.21 -20.77 -3.51
C GLY A 343 21.44 -20.44 -2.22
N GLY A 344 20.45 -19.55 -2.28
CA GLY A 344 19.69 -19.08 -1.11
C GLY A 344 20.49 -18.16 -0.19
N LYS A 345 21.56 -17.52 -0.70
CA LYS A 345 22.41 -16.62 0.08
C LYS A 345 22.07 -15.17 -0.20
N PHE A 346 22.06 -14.35 0.85
CA PHE A 346 21.99 -12.89 0.73
C PHE A 346 23.28 -12.36 0.11
N ARG A 347 23.12 -11.43 -0.84
CA ARG A 347 24.17 -10.69 -1.50
C ARG A 347 23.79 -9.22 -1.47
N ASP A 348 24.76 -8.37 -1.17
CA ASP A 348 24.55 -6.93 -1.28
C ASP A 348 24.28 -6.59 -2.75
N ALA A 349 23.24 -5.80 -2.99
CA ALA A 349 23.11 -5.11 -4.27
C ALA A 349 24.15 -3.99 -4.23
N GLU A 350 25.20 -4.06 -5.03
CA GLU A 350 26.26 -3.05 -4.98
C GLU A 350 25.70 -1.70 -5.45
N GLY A 351 26.06 -0.60 -4.77
CA GLY A 351 25.48 0.72 -5.03
C GLY A 351 25.69 1.20 -6.48
N GLU A 352 26.83 0.84 -7.08
CA GLU A 352 27.16 1.16 -8.48
C GLU A 352 26.27 0.43 -9.50
N GLU A 353 25.62 -0.66 -9.10
CA GLU A 353 24.70 -1.44 -9.93
C GLU A 353 23.23 -1.02 -9.75
N LEU A 354 22.95 -0.15 -8.77
CA LEU A 354 21.62 0.41 -8.55
C LEU A 354 21.37 1.57 -9.53
N VAL A 355 20.25 1.48 -10.25
CA VAL A 355 19.83 2.54 -11.19
C VAL A 355 18.72 3.37 -10.53
N PRO A 356 19.01 4.61 -10.06
CA PRO A 356 17.98 5.50 -9.52
C PRO A 356 17.08 6.04 -10.64
N TYR A 357 15.80 6.20 -10.35
CA TYR A 357 14.81 6.78 -11.24
C TYR A 357 13.75 7.53 -10.44
N ALA A 358 13.44 8.76 -10.86
CA ALA A 358 12.29 9.50 -10.36
C ALA A 358 11.45 10.05 -11.52
N THR A 359 10.13 9.91 -11.42
CA THR A 359 9.18 10.40 -12.45
C THR A 359 9.22 11.92 -12.53
N ARG A 360 9.22 12.59 -11.37
CA ARG A 360 9.32 14.05 -11.23
C ARG A 360 10.32 14.41 -10.12
N PRO A 361 11.63 14.49 -10.42
CA PRO A 361 12.68 14.72 -9.43
C PRO A 361 12.51 15.98 -8.57
N PHE A 362 11.85 17.02 -9.08
CA PHE A 362 11.58 18.24 -8.30
C PHE A 362 10.42 18.11 -7.31
N CYS A 363 9.61 17.06 -7.44
CA CYS A 363 8.47 16.76 -6.57
C CYS A 363 8.86 15.67 -5.56
N TYR A 364 9.53 14.63 -6.06
CA TYR A 364 10.06 13.51 -5.29
C TYR A 364 11.39 13.05 -5.91
N ASP A 365 12.43 12.87 -5.10
CA ASP A 365 13.75 12.46 -5.54
C ASP A 365 14.23 11.18 -4.85
N VAL A 366 15.35 10.66 -5.35
CA VAL A 366 16.03 9.47 -4.84
C VAL A 366 17.54 9.62 -5.05
N GLU A 367 18.32 9.34 -4.01
CA GLU A 367 19.79 9.42 -4.04
C GLU A 367 20.40 8.16 -3.41
N VAL A 368 21.19 7.43 -4.22
CA VAL A 368 21.96 6.26 -3.77
C VAL A 368 23.22 6.72 -3.07
N GLU A 369 23.45 6.19 -1.87
CA GLU A 369 24.60 6.57 -1.05
C GLU A 369 25.82 5.67 -1.32
N ASN A 370 26.97 6.30 -1.52
CA ASN A 370 28.23 5.59 -1.73
C ASN A 370 28.85 5.07 -0.43
N ASN A 371 28.37 5.57 0.72
CA ASN A 371 28.89 5.17 2.02
C ASN A 371 28.10 3.95 2.54
N LYS A 372 28.79 2.97 3.14
CA LYS A 372 28.15 1.80 3.81
C LYS A 372 28.34 1.83 5.33
N SER A 373 28.72 2.98 5.87
CA SER A 373 29.13 3.14 7.27
C SER A 373 27.92 3.14 8.21
N GLY A 374 28.15 3.05 9.53
CA GLY A 374 27.07 3.17 10.52
C GLY A 374 26.05 2.02 10.53
N GLY A 375 26.34 0.89 9.87
CA GLY A 375 25.45 -0.26 9.81
C GLY A 375 24.32 -0.13 8.79
N PHE A 376 24.46 0.76 7.80
CA PHE A 376 23.47 0.94 6.73
C PHE A 376 23.63 -0.04 5.57
N GLY A 377 24.82 -0.61 5.36
CA GLY A 377 25.09 -1.39 4.15
C GLY A 377 24.83 -0.55 2.89
N THR A 378 24.47 -1.21 1.78
CA THR A 378 23.93 -0.49 0.62
C THR A 378 22.59 0.15 1.00
N HIS A 379 22.45 1.45 0.73
CA HIS A 379 21.26 2.22 1.06
C HIS A 379 21.03 3.39 0.10
N PHE A 380 19.82 3.95 0.14
CA PHE A 380 19.47 5.19 -0.54
C PHE A 380 18.46 5.98 0.30
N TYR A 381 18.41 7.29 0.06
CA TYR A 381 17.36 8.16 0.54
C TYR A 381 16.37 8.49 -0.58
N PHE A 382 15.11 8.71 -0.23
CA PHE A 382 14.07 9.11 -1.16
C PHE A 382 12.98 9.90 -0.46
N GLY A 383 12.18 10.61 -1.24
CA GLY A 383 10.97 11.28 -0.75
C GLY A 383 10.77 12.64 -1.38
N GLY A 384 9.80 13.38 -0.83
CA GLY A 384 9.56 14.75 -1.25
C GLY A 384 8.20 15.24 -0.80
N PRO A 385 7.99 16.57 -0.78
CA PRO A 385 6.79 17.19 -0.24
C PRO A 385 5.58 17.11 -1.18
N GLY A 386 5.77 16.66 -2.44
CA GLY A 386 4.79 16.86 -3.51
C GLY A 386 4.80 18.32 -3.94
N TYR A 387 3.63 18.96 -3.94
CA TYR A 387 3.46 20.35 -4.32
C TYR A 387 4.38 21.29 -3.52
N SER A 388 5.23 22.04 -4.23
CA SER A 388 6.18 22.99 -3.65
C SER A 388 6.59 24.07 -4.66
N GLU A 389 7.41 25.04 -4.26
CA GLU A 389 7.98 26.01 -5.21
C GLU A 389 8.80 25.36 -6.33
N LEU A 390 9.39 24.19 -6.06
CA LEU A 390 10.12 23.39 -7.05
C LEU A 390 9.19 22.50 -7.88
N CYS A 391 7.98 22.25 -7.40
CA CYS A 391 6.99 21.34 -7.99
C CYS A 391 5.59 21.99 -7.98
N ALA A 392 5.35 22.92 -8.90
CA ALA A 392 4.11 23.69 -8.95
C ALA A 392 3.05 23.14 -9.93
N THR A 393 3.45 22.24 -10.85
CA THR A 393 2.62 21.72 -11.95
C THR A 393 2.91 20.25 -12.23
#